data_AF-A0A933U2G6-F1
#
_entry.id   AF-A0A933U2G6-F1
#
_cell.length_a   1.000
_cell.length_b   1.000
_cell.length_c   1.000
_cell.angle_alpha   90.00
_cell.angle_beta   90.00
_cell.angle_gamma   90.00
#
_symmetry.space_group_name_H-M   'P 1'
#
loop_
_entity.id
_entity.type
_entity.pdbx_description
1 polymer ?
#
loop_
_entity_poly.entity_id
_entity_poly.type
_entity_poly.pdbx_seq_one_letter_code
_entity_poly.pdbx_strand_id
1 'polypeptide(L)'
;MSKRTYNRRTEEEKIDELQQKIAQLKQRMELKQRKDGPVFKELAKVKKVLTRFGQTAYDCERVDLATMTQAFLAGLERSAGAVGEIQRRRGRGGRDQDDE
;
A
#
# COMPACT_ATOMS: atom_id res chain seq x y z
N MET A 1 -25.39 43.60 -10.52
CA MET A 1 -23.99 43.17 -10.77
C MET A 1 -23.32 42.90 -9.43
N SER A 2 -23.37 41.66 -8.95
CA SER A 2 -22.73 41.27 -7.67
C SER A 2 -21.22 41.24 -7.86
N LYS A 3 -20.50 42.15 -7.22
CA LYS A 3 -19.03 42.25 -7.34
C LYS A 3 -18.39 41.09 -6.59
N ARG A 4 -17.56 40.30 -7.29
CA ARG A 4 -16.73 39.26 -6.67
C ARG A 4 -15.74 39.92 -5.71
N THR A 5 -15.98 39.77 -4.41
CA THR A 5 -15.03 40.17 -3.36
C THR A 5 -13.84 39.21 -3.43
N TYR A 6 -12.74 39.65 -4.05
CA TYR A 6 -11.48 38.92 -3.98
C TYR A 6 -10.87 39.15 -2.60
N ASN A 7 -11.04 38.20 -1.69
CA ASN A 7 -10.21 38.15 -0.49
C ASN A 7 -8.79 37.78 -0.94
N ARG A 8 -7.87 38.75 -0.87
CA ARG A 8 -6.43 38.46 -1.01
C ARG A 8 -6.05 37.63 0.20
N ARG A 9 -5.76 36.35 -0.03
CA ARG A 9 -5.18 35.48 1.00
C ARG A 9 -3.94 36.14 1.57
N THR A 10 -3.79 36.10 2.88
CA THR A 10 -2.58 36.60 3.54
C THR A 10 -1.40 35.70 3.16
N GLU A 11 -0.18 36.22 3.27
CA GLU A 11 1.01 35.44 2.95
C GLU A 11 1.12 34.17 3.82
N GLU A 12 0.66 34.25 5.07
CA GLU A 12 0.58 33.13 6.02
C GLU A 12 -0.37 32.02 5.55
N GLU A 13 -1.58 32.37 5.10
CA GLU A 13 -2.52 31.37 4.56
C GLU A 13 -1.95 30.64 3.33
N LYS A 14 -1.17 31.36 2.52
CA LYS A 14 -0.52 30.79 1.34
C LYS A 14 0.62 29.84 1.73
N ILE A 15 1.36 30.15 2.79
CA ILE A 15 2.40 29.29 3.34
C ILE A 15 1.79 28.00 3.87
N ASP A 16 0.70 28.07 4.63
CA ASP A 16 0.03 26.89 5.19
C ASP A 16 -0.52 25.96 4.10
N GLU A 17 -1.16 26.52 3.07
CA GLU A 17 -1.63 25.72 1.92
C GLU A 17 -0.47 25.02 1.20
N LEU A 18 0.66 25.71 1.01
CA LEU A 18 1.84 25.14 0.39
C LEU A 18 2.47 24.05 1.27
N GLN A 19 2.53 24.24 2.59
CA GLN A 19 3.02 23.23 3.53
C GLN A 19 2.13 21.98 3.53
N GLN A 20 0.80 22.14 3.52
CA GLN A 20 -0.14 21.02 3.39
C GLN A 20 0.08 20.26 2.08
N LYS A 21 0.30 20.99 0.98
CA LYS A 21 0.58 20.40 -0.32
C LYS A 21 1.91 19.64 -0.35
N ILE A 22 2.94 20.18 0.30
CA ILE A 22 4.23 19.51 0.49
C ILE A 22 4.05 18.22 1.32
N ALA A 23 3.27 18.25 2.39
CA ALA A 23 3.00 17.08 3.21
C ALA A 23 2.28 15.96 2.42
N GLN A 24 1.27 16.34 1.62
CA GLN A 24 0.57 15.40 0.73
C GLN A 24 1.50 14.80 -0.32
N LEU A 25 2.39 15.60 -0.90
CA LEU A 25 3.36 15.13 -1.89
C LEU A 25 4.40 14.19 -1.25
N LYS A 26 4.89 14.50 -0.05
CA LYS A 26 5.80 13.63 0.72
C LYS A 26 5.15 12.28 1.02
N GLN A 27 3.90 12.26 1.49
CA GLN A 27 3.16 11.01 1.72
C GLN A 27 3.00 10.19 0.43
N ARG A 28 2.68 10.83 -0.70
CA ARG A 28 2.58 10.13 -1.99
C ARG A 28 3.93 9.57 -2.46
N MET A 29 5.03 10.27 -2.22
CA MET A 29 6.37 9.76 -2.57
C MET A 29 6.77 8.58 -1.69
N GLU A 30 6.50 8.63 -0.39
CA GLU A 30 6.80 7.54 0.53
C GLU A 30 6.02 6.26 0.17
N LEU A 31 4.74 6.40 -0.19
CA LEU A 31 3.92 5.28 -0.67
C LEU A 31 4.44 4.69 -1.99
N LYS A 32 5.02 5.52 -2.88
CA LYS A 32 5.65 5.06 -4.13
C LYS A 32 6.99 4.36 -3.87
N GLN A 33 7.85 4.96 -3.04
CA GLN A 33 9.14 4.38 -2.67
C GLN A 33 8.99 3.01 -1.98
N ARG A 34 7.97 2.83 -1.13
CA ARG A 34 7.67 1.52 -0.52
C ARG A 34 7.25 0.46 -1.55
N LYS A 35 6.57 0.84 -2.63
CA LYS A 35 6.19 -0.07 -3.73
C LYS A 35 7.34 -0.40 -4.68
N ASP A 36 8.31 0.49 -4.83
CA ASP A 36 9.37 0.40 -5.83
C ASP A 36 10.66 -0.30 -5.34
N GLY A 37 10.60 -1.07 -4.25
CA GLY A 37 11.71 -1.92 -3.83
C GLY A 37 12.06 -2.98 -4.90
N PRO A 38 13.34 -3.30 -5.12
CA PRO A 38 13.76 -4.29 -6.13
C PRO A 38 13.05 -5.64 -5.96
N VAL A 39 12.77 -6.03 -4.71
CA VAL A 39 12.04 -7.26 -4.37
C VAL A 39 10.60 -7.26 -4.91
N PHE A 40 9.87 -6.13 -4.86
CA PHE A 40 8.49 -6.05 -5.37
C PHE A 40 8.43 -6.10 -6.90
N LYS A 41 9.45 -5.56 -7.59
CA LYS A 41 9.58 -5.68 -9.05
C LYS A 41 9.80 -7.14 -9.48
N GLU A 42 10.65 -7.86 -8.75
CA GLU A 42 10.88 -9.28 -9.00
C GLU A 42 9.66 -10.15 -8.63
N LEU A 43 8.91 -9.79 -7.59
CA LEU A 43 7.70 -10.49 -7.18
C LEU A 43 6.64 -10.56 -8.30
N ALA A 44 6.48 -9.49 -9.07
CA ALA A 44 5.59 -9.47 -10.22
C ALA A 44 6.01 -10.47 -11.31
N LYS A 45 7.32 -10.63 -11.55
CA LYS A 45 7.86 -11.60 -12.49
C LYS A 45 7.65 -13.03 -11.98
N VAL A 46 7.93 -13.28 -10.71
CA VAL A 46 7.73 -14.58 -10.05
C VAL A 46 6.26 -14.99 -10.11
N LYS A 47 5.32 -14.09 -9.79
CA LYS A 47 3.89 -14.33 -9.91
C LYS A 47 3.51 -14.79 -11.33
N LYS A 48 4.00 -14.10 -12.36
CA LYS A 48 3.71 -14.45 -13.76
C LYS A 48 4.19 -15.86 -14.13
N VAL A 49 5.37 -16.26 -13.63
CA VAL A 49 5.91 -17.61 -13.85
C VAL A 49 5.08 -18.65 -13.11
N LEU A 50 4.74 -18.42 -11.84
CA LEU A 50 3.94 -19.36 -11.04
C LEU A 50 2.52 -19.54 -11.59
N THR A 51 1.89 -18.49 -12.10
CA THR A 51 0.58 -18.61 -12.77
C THR A 51 0.67 -19.48 -14.01
N ARG A 52 1.71 -19.30 -14.83
CA ARG A 52 1.95 -20.15 -16.01
C ARG A 52 2.24 -21.60 -15.61
N PHE A 53 3.07 -21.80 -14.60
CA PHE A 53 3.38 -23.14 -14.07
C PHE A 53 2.12 -23.84 -13.56
N GLY A 54 1.27 -23.14 -12.80
CA GLY A 54 0.01 -23.69 -12.32
C GLY A 54 -0.92 -24.10 -13.46
N GLN A 55 -0.99 -23.30 -14.54
CA GLN A 55 -1.75 -23.67 -15.74
C GLN A 55 -1.16 -24.90 -16.42
N THR A 56 0.15 -24.93 -16.65
CA THR A 56 0.84 -26.10 -17.25
C THR A 56 0.66 -27.36 -16.40
N ALA A 57 0.72 -27.25 -15.08
CA ALA A 57 0.48 -28.37 -14.17
C ALA A 57 -0.96 -28.89 -14.31
N TYR A 58 -1.94 -28.00 -14.47
CA TYR A 58 -3.33 -28.37 -14.73
C TYR A 58 -3.48 -29.07 -16.08
N ASP A 59 -2.83 -28.53 -17.13
CA ASP A 59 -2.84 -29.10 -18.49
C ASP A 59 -2.17 -30.49 -18.55
N CYS A 60 -1.20 -30.75 -17.65
CA CYS A 60 -0.55 -32.06 -17.48
C CYS A 60 -1.25 -32.99 -16.48
N GLU A 61 -2.50 -32.70 -16.08
CA GLU A 61 -3.29 -33.46 -15.11
C GLU A 61 -2.65 -33.58 -13.71
N ARG A 62 -1.65 -32.75 -13.41
CA ARG A 62 -0.98 -32.65 -12.10
C ARG A 62 -1.64 -31.59 -11.24
N VAL A 63 -2.89 -31.87 -10.87
CA VAL A 63 -3.74 -30.95 -10.08
C VAL A 63 -3.19 -30.72 -8.67
N ASP A 64 -2.43 -31.69 -8.13
CA ASP A 64 -1.68 -31.56 -6.89
C ASP A 64 -0.69 -30.38 -6.95
N LEU A 65 0.12 -30.32 -8.01
CA LEU A 65 1.10 -29.27 -8.22
C LEU A 65 0.43 -27.92 -8.50
N ALA A 66 -0.66 -27.91 -9.27
CA ALA A 66 -1.44 -26.69 -9.51
C ALA A 66 -2.00 -26.10 -8.20
N THR A 67 -2.58 -26.96 -7.35
CA THR A 67 -3.15 -26.57 -6.05
C THR A 67 -2.08 -26.03 -5.10
N MET A 68 -0.94 -26.71 -4.99
CA MET A 68 0.19 -26.26 -4.18
C MET A 68 0.74 -24.90 -4.66
N THR A 69 0.83 -24.71 -5.98
CA THR A 69 1.30 -23.46 -6.58
C THR A 69 0.34 -22.31 -6.28
N GLN A 70 -0.97 -22.54 -6.36
CA GLN A 70 -1.98 -21.54 -6.02
C GLN A 70 -1.94 -21.17 -4.52
N ALA A 71 -1.82 -22.16 -3.63
CA ALA A 71 -1.69 -21.94 -2.20
C ALA A 71 -0.43 -21.12 -1.87
N PHE A 72 0.69 -21.45 -2.51
CA PHE A 72 1.95 -20.72 -2.38
C PHE A 72 1.82 -19.27 -2.88
N LEU A 73 1.21 -19.07 -4.05
CA LEU A 73 0.98 -17.74 -4.63
C LEU A 73 0.11 -16.88 -3.73
N ALA A 74 -0.96 -17.45 -3.16
CA ALA A 74 -1.81 -16.76 -2.19
C ALA A 74 -1.05 -16.41 -0.89
N GLY A 75 -0.15 -17.28 -0.43
CA GLY A 75 0.76 -16.99 0.69
C GLY A 75 1.71 -15.84 0.39
N LEU A 76 2.32 -15.86 -0.80
CA LEU A 76 3.25 -14.83 -1.27
C LEU A 76 2.57 -13.46 -1.39
N GLU A 77 1.33 -13.40 -1.88
CA GLU A 77 0.56 -12.17 -1.97
C GLU A 77 0.21 -11.59 -0.60
N ARG A 78 -0.17 -12.45 0.36
CA ARG A 78 -0.41 -12.02 1.74
C ARG A 78 0.87 -11.49 2.39
N SER A 79 2.00 -12.18 2.21
CA SER A 79 3.30 -11.70 2.72
C SER A 79 3.72 -10.38 2.08
N ALA A 80 3.53 -10.22 0.77
CA ALA A 80 3.83 -8.99 0.06
C ALA A 80 2.93 -7.81 0.49
N GLY A 81 1.65 -8.07 0.79
CA GLY A 81 0.72 -7.08 1.34
C GLY A 81 0.98 -6.76 2.82
N ALA A 82 1.31 -7.76 3.63
CA ALA A 82 1.58 -7.62 5.06
C ALA A 82 2.80 -6.71 5.35
N VAL A 83 3.84 -6.76 4.51
CA VAL A 83 5.01 -5.87 4.62
C VAL A 83 4.61 -4.38 4.55
N GLY A 84 3.47 -4.04 3.94
CA GLY A 84 2.91 -2.68 3.92
C GLY A 84 2.04 -2.29 5.13
N GLU A 85 1.43 -3.25 5.82
CA GLU A 85 0.43 -3.00 6.88
C GLU A 85 0.94 -3.14 8.32
N ILE A 86 2.11 -3.75 8.54
CA ILE A 86 2.65 -4.06 9.89
C ILE A 86 2.79 -2.82 10.80
N GLN A 87 2.79 -1.58 10.28
CA GLN A 87 2.92 -0.37 11.11
C GLN A 87 1.61 0.21 11.68
N ARG A 88 0.41 -0.28 11.32
CA ARG A 88 -0.85 0.38 11.75
C ARG A 88 -1.58 -0.26 12.94
N ARG A 89 -1.05 -1.33 13.56
CA ARG A 89 -1.75 -2.06 14.65
C ARG A 89 -1.17 -1.89 16.06
N ARG A 90 -0.27 -0.93 16.31
CA ARG A 90 0.14 -0.58 17.68
C ARG A 90 -0.26 0.86 18.00
N GLY A 91 -1.38 1.03 18.70
CA GLY A 91 -1.75 2.33 19.26
C GLY A 91 -3.25 2.58 19.45
N ARG A 92 -4.01 1.65 20.04
CA ARG A 92 -5.30 1.99 20.67
C ARG A 92 -5.64 0.98 21.75
N GLY A 93 -5.06 1.18 22.92
CA GLY A 93 -5.27 0.34 24.10
C GLY A 93 -4.66 0.98 25.34
N GLY A 94 -4.88 2.29 25.50
CA GLY A 94 -4.61 3.03 26.72
C GLY A 94 -5.81 3.92 26.94
N ARG A 95 -6.73 3.48 27.79
CA ARG A 95 -7.79 4.32 28.33
C ARG A 95 -8.03 3.87 29.75
N ASP A 96 -7.31 4.54 30.63
CA ASP A 96 -7.70 5.01 31.96
C ASP A 96 -8.86 4.27 32.62
N GLN A 97 -8.54 3.60 33.73
CA GLN A 97 -9.43 3.45 34.87
C GLN A 97 -8.57 3.17 36.11
N ASP A 98 -7.86 4.20 36.55
CA ASP A 98 -7.67 4.49 37.96
C ASP A 98 -8.63 5.65 38.27
N ASP A 99 -9.57 5.45 39.20
CA ASP A 99 -9.86 6.36 40.33
C ASP A 99 -11.19 5.97 41.01
N GLU A 100 -11.07 5.79 42.33
CA GLU A 100 -12.06 5.59 43.41
C GLU A 100 -12.68 4.20 43.67
#